data_AF-A0A7S0C315-F1
#
_entry.id   AF-A0A7S0C315-F1
#
_cell.length_a   1.000
_cell.length_b   1.000
_cell.length_c   1.000
_cell.angle_alpha   90.00
_cell.angle_beta   90.00
_cell.angle_gamma   90.00
#
_symmetry.space_group_name_H-M   'P 1'
#
loop_
_entity.id
_entity.type
_entity.pdbx_description
1 polymer ?
#
loop_
_entity_poly.entity_id
_entity_poly.type
_entity_poly.pdbx_seq_one_letter_code
_entity_poly.pdbx_strand_id
1 'polypeptide(L)'
;DLKNEEITSLIHDLKKISINVNTGEECDSTSKSAVNVHVSNHPLLAHKVSILRSSSTIPHAFRSVLREITFHLGYEAMSSLTTRPVNITVPNSTDHVSFVGKKISERITLIPILRSGLGMSDAMLELVPNAGVHHIGMYKSHNMPVQYYNRLPKICEYDVAFVIDPVSQAVKN
;
A
#
# COMPACT_ATOMS: atom_id res chain seq x y z
N ASP A 1 22.39 -4.53 10.03
CA ASP A 1 22.05 -5.33 8.84
C ASP A 1 21.29 -6.56 9.29
N LEU A 2 19.98 -6.56 9.07
CA LEU A 2 19.13 -7.74 9.27
C LEU A 2 19.40 -8.70 8.11
N LYS A 3 19.53 -9.99 8.39
CA LYS A 3 19.76 -10.99 7.35
C LYS A 3 18.47 -11.17 6.52
N ASN A 4 18.60 -11.54 5.25
CA ASN A 4 17.46 -11.72 4.32
C ASN A 4 16.35 -12.66 4.88
N GLU A 5 16.71 -13.61 5.74
CA GLU A 5 15.78 -14.52 6.41
C GLU A 5 14.93 -13.83 7.50
N GLU A 6 15.51 -12.90 8.26
CA GLU A 6 14.81 -12.13 9.31
C GLU A 6 13.80 -11.15 8.70
N ILE A 7 14.11 -10.59 7.53
CA ILE A 7 13.20 -9.72 6.76
C ILE A 7 11.99 -10.53 6.25
N THR A 8 12.23 -11.76 5.82
CA THR A 8 11.16 -12.66 5.35
C THR A 8 10.22 -13.02 6.49
N SER A 9 10.76 -13.27 7.69
CA SER A 9 9.98 -13.48 8.92
C SER A 9 9.19 -12.22 9.30
N LEU A 10 9.82 -11.03 9.27
CA LEU A 10 9.17 -9.76 9.62
C LEU A 10 8.03 -9.40 8.65
N ILE A 11 8.19 -9.72 7.36
CA ILE A 11 7.15 -9.54 6.33
C ILE A 11 6.05 -10.61 6.47
N HIS A 12 6.36 -11.80 6.96
CA HIS A 12 5.40 -12.89 7.17
C HIS A 12 4.45 -12.61 8.35
N ASP A 13 4.92 -11.94 9.40
CA ASP A 13 4.11 -11.57 10.56
C ASP A 13 3.18 -10.36 10.29
N LEU A 14 3.45 -9.60 9.22
CA LEU A 14 2.64 -8.47 8.80
C LEU A 14 1.54 -8.94 7.84
N LYS A 15 0.30 -8.50 8.04
CA LYS A 15 -0.79 -8.71 7.07
C LYS A 15 -0.39 -8.09 5.73
N LYS A 16 0.09 -8.93 4.81
CA LYS A 16 0.47 -8.54 3.45
C LYS A 16 -0.80 -8.39 2.61
N ILE A 17 -1.27 -7.15 2.46
CA ILE A 17 -2.26 -6.82 1.45
C ILE A 17 -1.49 -6.40 0.19
N SER A 18 -1.25 -7.35 -0.71
CA SER A 18 -0.76 -7.06 -2.06
C SER A 18 -1.96 -6.92 -2.98
N ILE A 19 -2.34 -5.68 -3.32
CA ILE A 19 -3.34 -5.43 -4.36
C ILE A 19 -2.62 -5.39 -5.70
N ASN A 20 -2.75 -6.47 -6.46
CA ASN A 20 -2.25 -6.53 -7.82
C ASN A 20 -3.37 -6.03 -8.75
N VAL A 21 -3.12 -4.92 -9.42
CA VAL A 21 -4.01 -4.44 -10.48
C VAL A 21 -3.71 -5.26 -11.73
N ASN A 22 -4.64 -6.10 -12.17
CA ASN A 22 -4.50 -6.98 -13.34
C ASN A 22 -3.87 -6.25 -14.54
N THR A 23 -2.57 -6.44 -14.71
CA THR A 23 -1.82 -6.24 -15.96
C THR A 23 -2.19 -7.40 -16.84
N GLY A 24 -2.89 -7.13 -17.94
CA GLY A 24 -3.35 -8.17 -18.86
C GLY A 24 -2.20 -9.07 -19.30
N GLU A 25 -2.10 -10.22 -18.67
CA GLU A 25 -1.58 -11.48 -19.18
C GLU A 25 -2.64 -12.52 -18.80
N GLU A 26 -3.02 -13.36 -19.76
CA GLU A 26 -3.91 -14.51 -19.51
C GLU A 26 -3.28 -15.40 -18.43
N CYS A 27 -4.02 -15.62 -17.34
CA CYS A 27 -3.69 -16.66 -16.38
C CYS A 27 -3.95 -18.02 -17.02
N ASP A 28 -2.95 -18.54 -17.71
CA ASP A 28 -2.95 -19.95 -18.11
C ASP A 28 -2.79 -20.83 -16.87
N SER A 29 -3.63 -21.86 -16.81
CA SER A 29 -3.84 -22.70 -15.64
C SER A 29 -2.70 -23.70 -15.47
N THR A 30 -2.01 -23.69 -14.32
CA THR A 30 -1.68 -24.86 -13.45
C THR A 30 -0.47 -24.61 -12.53
N SER A 31 -0.71 -24.18 -11.28
CA SER A 31 -0.16 -24.78 -10.04
C SER A 31 -0.43 -23.88 -8.81
N LYS A 32 -0.89 -24.52 -7.73
CA LYS A 32 -1.37 -23.92 -6.47
C LYS A 32 -0.22 -23.35 -5.61
N SER A 33 -0.31 -22.07 -5.30
CA SER A 33 -0.14 -21.53 -3.94
C SER A 33 -1.33 -20.61 -3.71
N ALA A 34 -1.96 -20.62 -2.53
CA ALA A 34 -3.13 -19.78 -2.27
C ALA A 34 -2.70 -18.32 -2.15
N VAL A 35 -2.53 -17.69 -3.31
CA VAL A 35 -2.17 -16.29 -3.44
C VAL A 35 -3.38 -15.48 -2.96
N ASN A 36 -3.28 -14.91 -1.76
CA ASN A 36 -4.28 -14.01 -1.18
C ASN A 36 -4.19 -12.63 -1.89
N VAL A 37 -4.55 -12.62 -3.18
CA VAL A 37 -4.58 -11.42 -4.01
C VAL A 37 -6.01 -10.92 -4.08
N HIS A 38 -6.19 -9.66 -3.74
CA HIS A 38 -7.41 -8.92 -3.99
C HIS A 38 -7.25 -8.15 -5.31
N VAL A 39 -8.11 -8.42 -6.28
CA VAL A 39 -8.18 -7.64 -7.52
C VAL A 39 -9.36 -6.67 -7.40
N SER A 40 -9.09 -5.38 -7.44
CA SER A 40 -10.14 -4.36 -7.43
C SER A 40 -10.92 -4.38 -8.75
N ASN A 41 -12.24 -4.50 -8.66
CA ASN A 41 -13.16 -4.51 -9.80
C ASN A 41 -13.85 -3.15 -10.01
N HIS A 42 -13.36 -2.08 -9.38
CA HIS A 42 -14.00 -0.77 -9.46
C HIS A 42 -13.85 -0.15 -10.88
N PRO A 43 -14.95 0.21 -11.58
CA PRO A 43 -14.88 0.70 -12.96
C PRO A 43 -14.01 1.96 -13.14
N LEU A 44 -14.07 2.90 -12.18
CA LEU A 44 -13.18 4.08 -12.21
C LEU A 44 -11.71 3.72 -12.10
N LEU A 45 -11.37 2.69 -11.32
CA LEU A 45 -9.98 2.25 -11.19
C LEU A 45 -9.51 1.63 -12.51
N ALA A 46 -10.32 0.76 -13.13
CA ALA A 46 -10.03 0.19 -14.43
C ALA A 46 -9.83 1.27 -15.51
N HIS A 47 -10.69 2.29 -15.54
CA HIS A 47 -10.54 3.44 -16.44
C HIS A 47 -9.23 4.20 -16.22
N LYS A 48 -8.89 4.53 -14.97
CA LYS A 48 -7.65 5.24 -14.63
C LYS A 48 -6.40 4.42 -14.96
N VAL A 49 -6.45 3.11 -14.78
CA VAL A 49 -5.37 2.19 -15.13
C VAL A 49 -5.16 2.19 -16.65
N SER A 50 -6.23 2.24 -17.45
CA SER A 50 -6.11 2.39 -18.92
C SER A 50 -5.41 3.69 -19.31
N ILE A 51 -5.65 4.80 -18.58
CA ILE A 51 -4.92 6.05 -18.79
C ILE A 51 -3.43 5.86 -18.46
N LEU A 52 -3.08 5.24 -17.33
CA LEU A 52 -1.66 4.99 -17.00
C LEU A 52 -0.94 4.10 -18.03
N ARG A 53 -1.66 3.17 -18.67
CA ARG A 53 -1.10 2.26 -19.70
C ARG A 53 -0.93 2.91 -21.07
N SER A 54 -1.68 3.96 -21.37
CA SER A 54 -1.60 4.62 -22.66
C SER A 54 -0.25 5.27 -22.87
N SER A 55 0.42 4.95 -23.98
CA SER A 55 1.68 5.60 -24.39
C SER A 55 1.51 7.09 -24.71
N SER A 56 0.27 7.54 -24.92
CA SER A 56 -0.05 8.96 -25.15
C SER A 56 -0.16 9.77 -23.86
N THR A 57 -0.10 9.14 -22.69
CA THR A 57 -0.24 9.83 -21.40
C THR A 57 1.00 10.64 -21.07
N ILE A 58 0.82 11.96 -20.94
CA ILE A 58 1.92 12.87 -20.60
C ILE A 58 2.36 12.72 -19.14
N PRO A 59 3.63 13.03 -18.79
CA PRO A 59 4.18 12.76 -17.45
C PRO A 59 3.41 13.40 -16.28
N HIS A 60 2.89 14.61 -16.44
CA HIS A 60 2.08 15.26 -15.40
C HIS A 60 0.77 14.49 -15.15
N ALA A 61 0.05 14.15 -16.22
CA ALA A 61 -1.20 13.40 -16.14
C ALA A 61 -0.97 12.01 -15.52
N PHE A 62 0.13 11.34 -15.85
CA PHE A 62 0.51 10.06 -15.24
C PHE A 62 0.61 10.19 -13.70
N ARG A 63 1.31 11.20 -13.19
CA ARG A 63 1.48 11.42 -11.74
C ARG A 63 0.14 11.71 -11.06
N SER A 64 -0.70 12.55 -11.66
CA SER A 64 -2.04 12.86 -11.13
C SER A 64 -2.91 11.60 -11.04
N VAL A 65 -2.95 10.81 -12.12
CA VAL A 65 -3.77 9.58 -12.16
C VAL A 65 -3.22 8.50 -11.24
N LEU A 66 -1.89 8.36 -11.12
CA LEU A 66 -1.27 7.42 -10.18
C LEU A 66 -1.65 7.74 -8.74
N ARG A 67 -1.64 9.02 -8.38
CA ARG A 67 -2.07 9.50 -7.08
C ARG A 67 -3.53 9.17 -6.80
N GLU A 68 -4.43 9.41 -7.76
CA GLU A 68 -5.86 9.05 -7.64
C GLU A 68 -6.06 7.53 -7.48
N ILE A 69 -5.36 6.72 -8.27
CA ILE A 69 -5.36 5.26 -8.13
C ILE A 69 -4.90 4.85 -6.73
N THR A 70 -3.85 5.49 -6.22
CA THR A 70 -3.32 5.21 -4.88
C THR A 70 -4.37 5.49 -3.80
N PHE A 71 -5.13 6.58 -3.92
CA PHE A 71 -6.23 6.88 -3.00
C PHE A 71 -7.28 5.77 -2.99
N HIS A 72 -7.72 5.33 -4.18
CA HIS A 72 -8.73 4.27 -4.29
C HIS A 72 -8.23 2.95 -3.72
N LEU A 73 -7.03 2.54 -4.10
CA LEU A 73 -6.42 1.30 -3.62
C LEU A 73 -6.13 1.34 -2.12
N GLY A 74 -5.64 2.46 -1.61
CA GLY A 74 -5.39 2.65 -0.19
C GLY A 74 -6.69 2.54 0.62
N TYR A 75 -7.77 3.17 0.16
CA TYR A 75 -9.07 3.07 0.81
C TYR A 75 -9.60 1.61 0.83
N GLU A 76 -9.53 0.90 -0.29
CA GLU A 76 -9.95 -0.51 -0.36
C GLU A 76 -9.08 -1.42 0.52
N ALA A 77 -7.75 -1.23 0.52
CA ALA A 77 -6.80 -1.99 1.33
C ALA A 77 -7.07 -1.84 2.84
N MET A 78 -7.62 -0.70 3.25
CA MET A 78 -7.87 -0.36 4.65
C MET A 78 -9.22 -0.83 5.18
N SER A 79 -10.04 -1.48 4.35
CA SER A 79 -11.36 -2.01 4.73
C SER A 79 -11.34 -2.97 5.92
N SER A 80 -10.22 -3.64 6.18
CA SER A 80 -10.06 -4.61 7.26
C SER A 80 -9.57 -4.04 8.60
N LEU A 81 -9.29 -2.73 8.67
CA LEU A 81 -8.83 -2.08 9.90
C LEU A 81 -9.95 -1.98 10.95
N THR A 82 -9.56 -1.97 12.22
CA THR A 82 -10.51 -1.84 13.32
C THR A 82 -10.55 -0.42 13.87
N THR A 83 -11.62 -0.12 14.60
CA THR A 83 -11.78 1.19 15.26
C THR A 83 -12.06 1.04 16.74
N ARG A 84 -11.54 1.96 17.54
CA ARG A 84 -11.83 2.10 18.96
C ARG A 84 -12.64 3.38 19.24
N PRO A 85 -13.48 3.39 20.30
CA PRO A 85 -14.20 4.60 20.70
C PRO A 85 -13.24 5.68 21.20
N VAL A 86 -13.60 6.93 20.97
CA VAL A 86 -12.90 8.11 21.50
C VAL A 86 -13.91 9.20 21.85
N ASN A 87 -13.80 9.79 23.04
CA ASN A 87 -14.64 10.92 23.42
C ASN A 87 -14.18 12.16 22.64
N ILE A 88 -15.11 12.78 21.94
CA ILE A 88 -14.91 14.02 21.19
C ILE A 88 -15.96 15.03 21.59
N THR A 89 -15.67 16.30 21.32
CA THR A 89 -16.60 17.40 21.57
C THR A 89 -17.09 17.93 20.23
N VAL A 90 -18.40 17.98 20.03
CA VAL A 90 -19.01 18.48 18.79
C VAL A 90 -19.76 19.79 19.05
N PRO A 91 -19.64 20.78 18.15
CA PRO A 91 -20.44 22.00 18.23
C PRO A 91 -21.93 21.68 18.05
N ASN A 92 -22.78 22.33 18.86
CA ASN A 92 -24.23 22.39 18.71
C ASN A 92 -24.64 23.88 18.66
N SER A 93 -25.91 24.16 18.31
CA SER A 93 -26.43 25.51 18.06
C SER A 93 -26.18 26.51 19.19
N THR A 94 -26.14 26.06 20.44
CA THR A 94 -25.94 26.91 21.62
C THR A 94 -24.74 26.52 22.48
N ASP A 95 -24.18 25.32 22.33
CA ASP A 95 -23.15 24.77 23.23
C ASP A 95 -22.31 23.68 22.56
N HIS A 96 -21.33 23.15 23.29
CA HIS A 96 -20.55 21.98 22.90
C HIS A 96 -21.05 20.71 23.60
N VAL A 97 -21.26 19.63 22.85
CA VAL A 97 -21.79 18.36 23.39
C VAL A 97 -20.76 17.25 23.29
N SER A 98 -20.68 16.41 24.33
CA SER A 98 -19.84 15.21 24.34
C SER A 98 -20.42 14.13 23.43
N PHE A 99 -19.58 13.54 22.57
CA PHE A 99 -19.94 12.50 21.61
C PHE A 99 -18.87 11.40 21.59
N VAL A 100 -19.28 10.17 21.30
CA VAL A 100 -18.35 9.04 21.15
C VAL A 100 -18.03 8.84 19.67
N GLY A 101 -16.90 9.37 19.24
CA GLY A 101 -16.33 9.16 17.92
C GLY A 101 -15.61 7.83 17.77
N LYS A 102 -15.06 7.59 16.58
CA LYS A 102 -14.25 6.41 16.25
C LYS A 102 -12.85 6.85 15.82
N LYS A 103 -11.84 6.12 16.27
CA LYS A 103 -10.44 6.27 15.85
C LYS A 103 -9.91 4.92 15.40
N ILE A 104 -9.10 4.89 14.35
CA ILE A 104 -8.39 3.68 13.93
C ILE A 104 -7.56 3.14 15.12
N SER A 105 -7.62 1.84 15.35
CA SER A 105 -6.94 1.20 16.48
C SER A 105 -5.47 0.94 16.21
N GLU A 106 -5.16 0.54 14.97
CA GLU A 106 -3.83 0.10 14.55
C GLU A 106 -2.87 1.28 14.33
N ARG A 107 -1.61 1.06 14.69
CA ARG A 107 -0.46 1.88 14.27
C ARG A 107 0.00 1.41 12.91
N ILE A 108 -0.04 2.31 11.94
CA ILE A 108 0.17 2.00 10.53
C ILE A 108 1.54 2.49 10.09
N THR A 109 2.22 1.71 9.26
CA THR A 109 3.45 2.13 8.58
C THR A 109 3.37 1.90 7.08
N LEU A 110 4.00 2.79 6.32
CA LEU A 110 4.08 2.75 4.87
C LEU A 110 5.51 2.38 4.49
N ILE A 111 5.66 1.45 3.55
CA ILE A 111 6.95 0.95 3.08
C ILE A 111 7.00 1.07 1.56
N PRO A 112 7.34 2.25 1.00
CA PRO A 112 7.53 2.41 -0.43
C PRO A 112 8.79 1.67 -0.90
N ILE A 113 8.65 0.89 -1.97
CA ILE A 113 9.80 0.28 -2.64
C ILE A 113 10.44 1.32 -3.55
N LEU A 114 11.72 1.61 -3.33
CA LEU A 114 12.44 2.61 -4.10
C LEU A 114 12.76 2.08 -5.50
N ARG A 115 12.60 2.91 -6.55
CA ARG A 115 12.16 4.33 -6.55
C ARG A 115 10.68 4.51 -6.91
N SER A 116 10.04 3.50 -7.49
CA SER A 116 8.69 3.58 -8.06
C SER A 116 7.61 3.87 -7.01
N GLY A 117 7.73 3.30 -5.81
CA GLY A 117 6.78 3.48 -4.71
C GLY A 117 6.68 4.92 -4.17
N LEU A 118 7.68 5.77 -4.44
CA LEU A 118 7.65 7.18 -4.00
C LEU A 118 6.47 7.95 -4.61
N GLY A 119 6.10 7.64 -5.85
CA GLY A 119 4.97 8.30 -6.53
C GLY A 119 3.60 8.06 -5.87
N MET A 120 3.52 7.09 -4.96
CA MET A 120 2.30 6.72 -4.22
C MET A 120 2.36 7.14 -2.74
N SER A 121 3.54 7.51 -2.23
CA SER A 121 3.76 7.70 -0.79
C SER A 121 2.97 8.87 -0.23
N ASP A 122 3.00 10.01 -0.93
CA ASP A 122 2.29 11.22 -0.49
C ASP A 122 0.77 11.00 -0.47
N ALA A 123 0.23 10.26 -1.44
CA ALA A 123 -1.19 9.93 -1.49
C ALA A 123 -1.63 9.04 -0.32
N MET A 124 -0.79 8.06 0.05
CA MET A 124 -1.04 7.20 1.22
C MET A 124 -0.93 7.97 2.55
N LEU A 125 0.02 8.91 2.65
CA LEU A 125 0.15 9.77 3.82
C LEU A 125 -1.05 10.71 3.97
N GLU A 126 -1.66 11.14 2.88
CA GLU A 126 -2.90 11.93 2.97
C GLU A 126 -4.10 11.11 3.42
N LEU A 127 -4.17 9.82 3.07
CA LEU A 127 -5.15 8.90 3.64
C LEU A 127 -4.91 8.65 5.14
N VAL A 128 -3.64 8.56 5.54
CA VAL A 128 -3.24 8.21 6.91
C VAL A 128 -2.10 9.11 7.41
N PRO A 129 -2.42 10.34 7.86
CA PRO A 129 -1.38 11.32 8.18
C PRO A 129 -0.43 10.92 9.31
N ASN A 130 -0.87 10.02 10.19
CA ASN A 130 -0.09 9.58 11.35
C ASN A 130 0.71 8.29 11.07
N ALA A 131 0.76 7.81 9.82
CA ALA A 131 1.51 6.61 9.50
C ALA A 131 3.02 6.85 9.58
N GLY A 132 3.76 5.86 10.08
CA GLY A 132 5.21 5.82 9.92
C GLY A 132 5.60 5.62 8.45
N VAL A 133 6.81 6.04 8.07
CA VAL A 133 7.33 5.80 6.71
C VAL A 133 8.73 5.22 6.78
N HIS A 134 8.90 4.04 6.21
CA HIS A 134 10.20 3.40 6.01
C HIS A 134 10.41 3.12 4.53
N HIS A 135 11.65 2.93 4.11
CA HIS A 135 11.94 2.72 2.70
C HIS A 135 12.81 1.48 2.54
N ILE A 136 12.54 0.74 1.47
CA ILE A 136 13.36 -0.39 1.04
C ILE A 136 13.74 -0.13 -0.42
N GLY A 137 15.02 -0.25 -0.74
CA GLY A 137 15.52 -0.21 -2.10
C GLY A 137 15.96 -1.58 -2.54
N MET A 138 15.37 -2.07 -3.63
CA MET A 138 15.69 -3.35 -4.23
C MET A 138 15.84 -3.17 -5.74
N TYR A 139 16.75 -3.92 -6.35
CA TYR A 139 16.79 -4.07 -7.79
C TYR A 139 16.77 -5.55 -8.15
N LYS A 140 16.29 -5.85 -9.37
CA LYS A 140 16.25 -7.21 -9.88
C LYS A 140 17.64 -7.64 -10.34
N SER A 141 18.15 -8.74 -9.81
CA SER A 141 19.30 -9.47 -10.38
C SER A 141 18.80 -10.77 -11.01
N HIS A 142 19.68 -11.45 -11.74
CA HIS A 142 19.36 -12.66 -12.52
C HIS A 142 18.79 -13.80 -11.67
N ASN A 143 19.19 -13.89 -10.40
CA ASN A 143 18.77 -14.98 -9.51
C ASN A 143 17.82 -14.50 -8.42
N MET A 144 18.25 -13.50 -7.63
CA MET A 144 17.51 -13.00 -6.47
C MET A 144 17.45 -11.47 -6.48
N PRO A 145 16.35 -10.86 -6.01
CA PRO A 145 16.31 -9.43 -5.77
C PRO A 145 17.45 -9.02 -4.82
N VAL A 146 18.20 -7.99 -5.19
CA VAL A 146 19.29 -7.47 -4.36
C VAL A 146 18.80 -6.22 -3.64
N GLN A 147 18.86 -6.26 -2.31
CA GLN A 147 18.59 -5.10 -1.48
C GLN A 147 19.82 -4.19 -1.45
N TYR A 148 19.63 -2.91 -1.77
CA TYR A 148 20.69 -1.89 -1.70
C TYR A 148 20.41 -0.80 -0.67
N TYR A 149 19.18 -0.73 -0.15
CA TYR A 149 18.77 0.23 0.86
C TYR A 149 17.76 -0.39 1.81
N ASN A 150 17.96 -0.23 3.12
CA ASN A 150 17.04 -0.71 4.13
C ASN A 150 17.03 0.25 5.31
N ARG A 151 15.89 0.91 5.53
CA ARG A 151 15.65 1.77 6.69
C ARG A 151 14.44 1.30 7.49
N LEU A 152 14.27 -0.01 7.61
CA LEU A 152 13.30 -0.60 8.53
C LEU A 152 13.81 -0.48 9.98
N PRO A 153 12.92 -0.27 10.95
CA PRO A 153 13.30 -0.24 12.35
C PRO A 153 13.68 -1.66 12.81
N LYS A 154 14.66 -1.77 13.71
CA LYS A 154 15.03 -3.07 14.29
C LYS A 154 13.94 -3.66 15.17
N ILE A 155 13.10 -2.79 15.73
CA ILE A 155 11.94 -3.16 16.56
C ILE A 155 10.71 -2.63 15.83
N CYS A 156 9.78 -3.52 15.49
CA CYS A 156 8.54 -3.12 14.84
C CYS A 156 7.52 -2.68 15.89
N GLU A 157 7.26 -1.38 15.97
CA GLU A 157 6.22 -0.80 16.82
C GLU A 157 4.91 -0.56 16.05
N TYR A 158 4.76 -1.15 14.86
CA TYR A 158 3.58 -0.97 14.02
C TYR A 158 2.77 -2.26 13.96
N ASP A 159 1.45 -2.11 13.95
CA ASP A 159 0.53 -3.24 13.94
C ASP A 159 0.21 -3.67 12.49
N VAL A 160 0.28 -2.73 11.54
CA VAL A 160 0.04 -2.97 10.11
C VAL A 160 1.06 -2.22 9.25
N ALA A 161 1.59 -2.90 8.22
CA ALA A 161 2.48 -2.29 7.23
C ALA A 161 1.90 -2.41 5.82
N PHE A 162 1.86 -1.30 5.09
CA PHE A 162 1.50 -1.26 3.67
C PHE A 162 2.78 -1.14 2.84
N VAL A 163 3.09 -2.20 2.08
CA VAL A 163 4.19 -2.16 1.10
C VAL A 163 3.65 -1.58 -0.20
N ILE A 164 4.29 -0.52 -0.69
CA ILE A 164 3.75 0.29 -1.79
C ILE A 164 4.70 0.24 -2.99
N ASP A 165 4.20 -0.24 -4.12
CA ASP A 165 4.90 -0.25 -5.41
C ASP A 165 3.88 -0.26 -6.55
N PRO A 166 3.92 0.70 -7.49
CA PRO A 166 2.98 0.72 -8.61
C PRO A 166 3.21 -0.41 -9.62
N VAL A 167 4.39 -1.04 -9.63
CA VAL A 167 4.72 -2.13 -10.55
C VAL A 167 5.41 -3.25 -9.78
N SER A 168 4.63 -4.20 -9.27
CA SER A 168 5.22 -5.46 -8.82
C SER A 168 5.42 -6.37 -10.04
N GLN A 169 6.66 -6.50 -10.52
CA GLN A 169 6.95 -7.53 -11.53
C GLN A 169 7.05 -8.87 -10.81
N ALA A 170 6.12 -9.78 -11.11
CA ALA A 170 6.23 -11.16 -10.67
C ALA A 170 7.51 -11.79 -11.26
N VAL A 171 8.29 -12.46 -10.41
CA VAL A 171 9.35 -13.35 -10.88
C VAL A 171 8.64 -14.52 -11.54
N LYS A 172 8.75 -14.63 -12.87
CA LYS A 172 8.36 -15.85 -13.59
C LYS A 172 9.35 -16.93 -13.11
N ASN A 173 8.85 -17.92 -12.36
CA ASN A 173 9.58 -19.15 -12.07
C ASN A 173 9.65 -20.01 -13.33
#